data_AF-A0A257NUI2-F1
#
_entry.id   AF-A0A257NUI2-F1
#
_cell.length_a   1.000
_cell.length_b   1.000
_cell.length_c   1.000
_cell.angle_alpha   90.00
_cell.angle_beta   90.00
_cell.angle_gamma   90.00
#
_symmetry.space_group_name_H-M   'P 1'
#
loop_
_entity.id
_entity.type
_entity.pdbx_description
1 polymer ?
#
loop_
_entity_poly.entity_id
_entity_poly.type
_entity_poly.pdbx_seq_one_letter_code
_entity_poly.pdbx_strand_id
1 'polypeptide(L)' 'MMTNIVDCDLNTVKIGQPVSLKFVPSEGGPPMPMFTPA' A
#
# COMPACT_ATOMS: atom_id res chain seq x y z
N MET A 1 1.26 10.19 7.58
CA MET A 1 0.02 9.53 7.12
C MET A 1 0.13 8.04 7.44
N MET A 2 -0.98 7.37 7.77
CA MET A 2 -1.03 5.92 8.01
C MET A 2 -1.95 5.29 6.95
N THR A 3 -1.46 4.25 6.26
CA THR A 3 -2.22 3.42 5.30
C THR A 3 -1.54 2.06 5.14
N ASN A 4 -2.18 1.15 4.41
CA ASN A 4 -1.70 -0.21 4.20
C ASN A 4 -0.59 -0.28 3.15
N ILE A 5 0.28 -1.29 3.27
CA ILE A 5 1.14 -1.76 2.19
C ILE A 5 0.49 -3.01 1.60
N VAL A 6 0.28 -3.02 0.29
CA VAL A 6 -0.39 -4.10 -0.44
C VAL A 6 0.52 -4.65 -1.54
N ASP A 7 0.15 -5.80 -2.10
CA ASP A 7 0.82 -6.46 -3.23
C ASP A 7 2.29 -6.87 -2.97
N CYS A 8 2.61 -7.27 -1.74
CA CYS A 8 3.94 -7.78 -1.41
C CYS A 8 3.91 -8.93 -0.40
N ASP A 9 5.00 -9.70 -0.33
CA ASP A 9 5.23 -10.63 0.78
C ASP A 9 5.58 -9.85 2.05
N LEU A 10 4.80 -10.06 3.11
CA LEU A 10 4.93 -9.38 4.40
C LEU A 10 6.30 -9.61 5.07
N ASN A 11 6.95 -10.75 4.81
CA ASN A 11 8.27 -11.05 5.39
C ASN A 11 9.39 -10.19 4.77
N THR A 12 9.13 -9.61 3.60
CA THR A 12 10.09 -8.78 2.86
C THR A 12 10.05 -7.32 3.26
N VAL A 13 9.00 -6.88 3.96
CA VAL A 13 8.82 -5.47 4.36
C VAL A 13 9.91 -5.05 5.35
N LYS A 14 10.55 -3.91 5.08
CA LYS A 14 11.61 -3.33 5.94
C LYS A 14 11.36 -1.84 6.20
N ILE A 15 11.89 -1.36 7.33
CA ILE A 15 11.90 0.08 7.65
C ILE A 15 12.81 0.80 6.65
N GLY A 16 12.33 1.93 6.12
CA GLY A 16 13.05 2.73 5.12
C GLY A 16 12.91 2.22 3.68
N GLN A 17 12.11 1.18 3.44
CA GLN A 17 11.85 0.66 2.10
C GLN A 17 11.09 1.70 1.25
N PRO A 18 11.53 1.97 0.01
CA PRO A 18 10.81 2.86 -0.89
C PRO A 18 9.47 2.24 -1.31
N VAL A 19 8.46 3.09 -1.43
CA VAL A 19 7.09 2.71 -1.81
C VAL A 19 6.51 3.66 -2.84
N SER A 20 5.56 3.15 -3.63
CA SER A 20 4.79 3.89 -4.62
C SER A 20 3.30 3.91 -4.25
N LEU A 21 2.61 5.03 -4.51
CA LEU A 21 1.18 5.17 -4.24
C LEU A 21 0.35 4.32 -5.22
N LYS A 22 -0.59 3.56 -4.68
CA LYS A 22 -1.59 2.79 -5.44
C LYS A 22 -2.98 3.07 -4.90
N PHE A 23 -3.93 3.32 -5.80
CA PHE A 23 -5.34 3.40 -5.43
C PHE A 23 -5.96 2.00 -5.54
N VAL A 24 -6.46 1.49 -4.42
CA VAL A 24 -7.11 0.17 -4.33
C VAL A 24 -8.62 0.37 -4.28
N PRO A 25 -9.43 -0.36 -5.07
CA PRO A 25 -10.88 -0.29 -5.00
C PRO A 25 -11.38 -0.54 -3.57
N SER A 26 -12.32 0.28 -3.11
CA SER A 26 -13.01 0.07 -1.83
C SER A 26 -14.48 -0.26 -2.08
N GLU A 27 -15.09 -1.02 -1.17
CA GLU A 27 -16.52 -1.34 -1.28
C GLU A 27 -17.37 -0.14 -0.87
N GLY A 28 -18.27 0.29 -1.76
CA GLY A 28 -19.23 1.37 -1.48
C GLY A 28 -18.64 2.78 -1.40
N GLY A 29 -17.38 2.98 -1.81
CA GLY A 29 -16.70 4.26 -1.70
C GLY A 29 -15.66 4.52 -2.78
N PRO A 30 -15.00 5.69 -2.74
CA PRO A 30 -13.89 6.00 -3.64
C PRO A 30 -12.67 5.09 -3.37
N PRO A 31 -11.80 4.88 -4.36
CA PRO A 31 -10.58 4.09 -4.19
C PRO A 31 -9.70 4.60 -3.05
N MET A 32 -9.21 3.70 -2.22
CA MET A 32 -8.40 4.02 -1.05
C MET A 32 -6.91 4.14 -1.45
N PRO A 33 -6.22 5.21 -1.01
CA PRO A 33 -4.80 5.37 -1.24
C PRO A 33 -4.00 4.44 -0.33
N MET A 34 -3.28 3.50 -0.92
CA MET A 34 -2.40 2.53 -0.25
C MET A 34 -1.01 2.56 -0.89
N PHE A 35 -0.05 1.84 -0.33
CA PHE A 35 1.32 1.76 -0.86
C PHE A 35 1.64 0.36 -1.39
N THR A 36 2.48 0.29 -2.41
CA THR A 36 3.18 -0.94 -2.86
C THR A 36 4.68 -0.70 -2.80
N PRO A 37 5.53 -1.69 -2.49
CA PRO A 37 6.97 -1.57 -2.71
C PRO A 37 7.30 -1.09 -4.13
N ALA A 38 8.30 -0.22 -4.24
CA ALA A 38 8.78 0.32 -5.52
C ALA A 38 9.56 -0.69 -6.36
#